data_AF-A0A7C4YTA7-F1
#
_entry.id   AF-A0A7C4YTA7-F1
#
_cell.length_a   1.000
_cell.length_b   1.000
_cell.length_c   1.000
_cell.angle_alpha   90.00
_cell.angle_beta   90.00
_cell.angle_gamma   90.00
#
_symmetry.space_group_name_H-M   'P 1'
#
loop_
_entity.id
_entity.type
_entity.pdbx_description
1 polymer ?
#
loop_
_entity_poly.entity_id
_entity_poly.type
_entity_poly.pdbx_seq_one_letter_code
_entity_poly.pdbx_strand_id
1 'polypeptide(L)'
;MLLSMARRMLFETDKRLLWKLMWNMGFKGMLSVQAHKRRLKRGEVFPPFLYVSIINSCNLRCQGCWVDVAAKQQTITPEAFAKLVREAKSQGNVFYGIVGGEPFMHPQLFELLEPHGDCYFQIFTNGQFITDEKAKRLRRLGNVTPLISVEGSEIVSDVRRGRNAVLSKTMTGIKNCLNNKVFTGVCTSVCKSNFDDLLNEKWIDRLIDMGVMYTWFHVYRPMGPDACADLCLTPEQQVAVRQFVVEMRAKKPIIIIDAYYDGEGRALCPAATGISHHINPWGDIEPCPIVQFTKESIHSNEADSRTLRDKFIQSEFLRDFRDLARTTTRGCIVLERPDLLKQLVEKHGAKDSTVRQTAMPELDALTVRTSQYHPGKEVPEKNWLYRLAKRYWFYDFGAYDGMESRHCQESAPALLHPQHHKAESA
;
A
#
# COMPACT_ATOMS: atom_id res chain seq x y z
N MET A 1 -1.24 16.12 -22.40
CA MET A 1 -1.05 15.08 -21.36
C MET A 1 -1.85 13.80 -21.64
N LEU A 2 -3.19 13.79 -21.64
CA LEU A 2 -3.98 12.55 -21.81
C LEU A 2 -3.75 11.83 -23.16
N LEU A 3 -3.74 12.57 -24.26
CA LEU A 3 -3.40 12.01 -25.58
C LEU A 3 -1.98 11.42 -25.61
N SER A 4 -1.03 12.11 -24.97
CA SER A 4 0.33 11.62 -24.81
C SER A 4 0.34 10.31 -24.01
N MET A 5 -0.35 10.25 -22.86
CA MET A 5 -0.46 9.03 -22.06
C MET A 5 -1.10 7.88 -22.85
N ALA A 6 -2.18 8.13 -23.57
CA ALA A 6 -2.84 7.12 -24.42
C ALA A 6 -1.90 6.61 -25.52
N ARG A 7 -1.15 7.52 -26.16
CA ARG A 7 -0.10 7.15 -27.13
C ARG A 7 0.97 6.26 -26.47
N ARG A 8 1.48 6.64 -25.30
CA ARG A 8 2.48 5.84 -24.57
C ARG A 8 1.95 4.43 -24.29
N MET A 9 0.74 4.31 -23.72
CA MET A 9 0.13 3.01 -23.45
C MET A 9 0.02 2.14 -24.71
N LEU A 10 -0.40 2.72 -25.84
CA LEU A 10 -0.61 1.97 -27.09
C LEU A 10 0.68 1.52 -27.78
N PHE A 11 1.77 2.29 -27.66
CA PHE A 11 3.00 2.06 -28.45
C PHE A 11 4.19 1.55 -27.62
N GLU A 12 4.30 1.90 -26.35
CA GLU A 12 5.43 1.48 -25.49
C GLU A 12 5.14 0.16 -24.76
N THR A 13 3.87 -0.26 -24.66
CA THR A 13 3.47 -1.49 -23.94
C THR A 13 2.96 -2.58 -24.87
N ASP A 14 3.04 -3.84 -24.42
CA ASP A 14 2.45 -4.97 -25.14
C ASP A 14 0.91 -4.91 -25.07
N LYS A 15 0.24 -4.91 -26.24
CA LYS A 15 -1.22 -4.74 -26.35
C LYS A 15 -2.01 -5.79 -25.56
N ARG A 16 -1.48 -7.02 -25.45
CA ARG A 16 -2.13 -8.08 -24.66
C ARG A 16 -2.05 -7.79 -23.16
N LEU A 17 -0.93 -7.26 -22.71
CA LEU A 17 -0.73 -6.85 -21.32
C LEU A 17 -1.65 -5.66 -20.99
N LEU A 18 -1.73 -4.68 -21.88
CA LEU A 18 -2.63 -3.55 -21.73
C LEU A 18 -4.09 -4.01 -21.66
N TRP A 19 -4.51 -4.93 -22.54
CA TRP A 19 -5.84 -5.54 -22.46
C TRP A 19 -6.08 -6.23 -21.12
N LYS A 20 -5.16 -7.08 -20.65
CA LYS A 20 -5.28 -7.76 -19.35
C LYS A 20 -5.34 -6.78 -18.18
N LEU A 21 -4.55 -5.71 -18.21
CA LEU A 21 -4.61 -4.62 -17.22
C LEU A 21 -6.00 -3.97 -17.22
N MET A 22 -6.48 -3.52 -18.38
CA MET A 22 -7.77 -2.85 -18.51
C MET A 22 -8.94 -3.77 -18.12
N TRP A 23 -8.86 -5.06 -18.42
CA TRP A 23 -9.90 -6.03 -18.11
C TRP A 23 -9.87 -6.50 -16.64
N ASN A 24 -8.74 -7.02 -16.17
CA ASN A 24 -8.64 -7.63 -14.84
C ASN A 24 -8.53 -6.56 -13.73
N MET A 25 -7.67 -5.55 -13.90
CA MET A 25 -7.52 -4.48 -12.90
C MET A 25 -8.56 -3.37 -13.10
N GLY A 26 -8.82 -2.96 -14.34
CA GLY A 26 -9.78 -1.90 -14.64
C GLY A 26 -11.23 -2.33 -14.42
N PHE A 27 -11.80 -3.10 -15.36
CA PHE A 27 -13.22 -3.44 -15.35
C PHE A 27 -13.61 -4.38 -14.20
N LYS A 28 -12.92 -5.52 -14.02
CA LYS A 28 -13.24 -6.44 -12.92
C LYS A 28 -12.90 -5.83 -11.55
N GLY A 29 -11.82 -5.06 -11.45
CA GLY A 29 -11.49 -4.32 -10.22
C GLY A 29 -12.57 -3.30 -9.85
N MET A 30 -13.12 -2.58 -10.84
CA MET A 30 -14.30 -1.73 -10.65
C MET A 30 -15.49 -2.52 -10.09
N LEU A 31 -15.80 -3.69 -10.66
CA LEU A 31 -16.87 -4.56 -10.16
C LEU A 31 -16.61 -5.05 -8.73
N SER A 32 -15.36 -5.32 -8.37
CA SER A 32 -14.94 -5.67 -7.00
C SER A 32 -15.28 -4.55 -6.02
N VAL A 33 -14.92 -3.30 -6.34
CA VAL A 33 -15.26 -2.12 -5.52
C VAL A 33 -16.77 -1.92 -5.44
N GLN A 34 -17.54 -2.15 -6.51
CA GLN A 34 -19.00 -2.07 -6.45
C GLN A 34 -19.61 -3.18 -5.57
N ALA A 35 -19.03 -4.39 -5.57
CA ALA A 35 -19.44 -5.46 -4.66
C ALA A 35 -19.16 -5.08 -3.20
N HIS A 36 -18.00 -4.48 -2.91
CA HIS A 36 -17.68 -3.92 -1.60
C HIS A 36 -18.69 -2.87 -1.15
N LYS A 37 -19.01 -1.86 -2.00
CA LYS A 37 -20.01 -0.83 -1.71
C LYS A 37 -21.39 -1.41 -1.39
N ARG A 38 -21.82 -2.46 -2.11
CA ARG A 38 -23.09 -3.15 -1.83
C ARG A 38 -23.08 -3.88 -0.48
N ARG A 39 -21.94 -4.41 -0.05
CA ARG A 39 -21.77 -5.06 1.26
C ARG A 39 -21.77 -4.05 2.41
N LEU A 40 -21.10 -2.91 2.24
CA LEU A 40 -21.10 -1.84 3.25
C LEU A 40 -22.51 -1.39 3.63
N LYS A 41 -23.42 -1.29 2.65
CA LYS A 41 -24.84 -0.97 2.88
C LYS A 41 -25.58 -1.99 3.77
N ARG A 42 -25.04 -3.19 3.95
CA ARG A 42 -25.57 -4.25 4.82
C ARG A 42 -24.75 -4.44 6.10
N GLY A 43 -23.79 -3.54 6.38
CA GLY A 43 -22.87 -3.68 7.52
C GLY A 43 -21.81 -4.78 7.33
N GLU A 44 -21.68 -5.35 6.13
CA GLU A 44 -20.68 -6.37 5.83
C GLU A 44 -19.40 -5.73 5.28
N VAL A 45 -18.24 -6.02 5.86
CA VAL A 45 -16.95 -5.53 5.36
C VAL A 45 -16.12 -6.68 4.83
N PHE A 46 -16.00 -6.76 3.50
CA PHE A 46 -15.05 -7.63 2.82
C PHE A 46 -14.23 -6.78 1.84
N PRO A 47 -12.89 -6.78 1.93
CA PRO A 47 -12.07 -5.84 1.18
C PRO A 47 -12.03 -6.19 -0.32
N PRO A 48 -12.16 -5.23 -1.25
CA PRO A 48 -12.01 -5.43 -2.69
C PRO A 48 -10.55 -5.69 -3.13
N PHE A 49 -9.59 -5.36 -2.27
CA PHE A 49 -8.17 -5.53 -2.51
C PHE A 49 -7.49 -6.23 -1.34
N LEU A 50 -6.59 -7.17 -1.63
CA LEU A 50 -5.79 -7.85 -0.60
C LEU A 50 -4.31 -7.64 -0.88
N TYR A 51 -3.56 -7.27 0.15
CA TYR A 51 -2.10 -7.27 0.11
C TYR A 51 -1.61 -8.55 0.77
N VAL A 52 -0.78 -9.32 0.08
CA VAL A 52 -0.31 -10.63 0.54
C VAL A 52 1.20 -10.61 0.57
N SER A 53 1.77 -10.68 1.78
CA SER A 53 3.19 -10.94 1.96
C SER A 53 3.44 -12.42 1.71
N ILE A 54 4.08 -12.74 0.59
CA ILE A 54 4.32 -14.13 0.21
C ILE A 54 5.61 -14.71 0.84
N ILE A 55 6.48 -13.84 1.36
CA ILE A 55 7.79 -14.17 1.94
C ILE A 55 8.18 -13.11 2.97
N ASN A 56 8.96 -13.46 4.00
CA ASN A 56 9.52 -12.48 4.96
C ASN A 56 10.99 -12.12 4.69
N SER A 57 11.77 -12.99 4.05
CA SER A 57 13.21 -12.78 3.82
C SER A 57 13.49 -11.78 2.69
N CYS A 58 14.58 -11.03 2.81
CA CYS A 58 15.01 -10.05 1.80
C CYS A 58 16.54 -10.01 1.72
N ASN A 59 17.08 -9.67 0.54
CA ASN A 59 18.51 -9.42 0.32
C ASN A 59 18.99 -8.05 0.86
N LEU A 60 18.06 -7.11 1.09
CA LEU A 60 18.34 -5.77 1.58
C LEU A 60 18.10 -5.65 3.09
N ARG A 61 18.57 -4.56 3.70
CA ARG A 61 18.43 -4.27 5.14
C ARG A 61 18.01 -2.81 5.30
N CYS A 62 16.78 -2.51 4.86
CA CYS A 62 16.35 -1.13 4.73
C CYS A 62 16.17 -0.48 6.11
N GLN A 63 16.65 0.75 6.27
CA GLN A 63 16.39 1.56 7.45
C GLN A 63 14.88 1.83 7.55
N GLY A 64 14.25 1.47 8.68
CA GLY A 64 12.80 1.60 8.84
C GLY A 64 11.98 0.56 8.07
N CYS A 65 12.52 -0.63 7.82
CA CYS A 65 11.75 -1.75 7.32
C CYS A 65 10.80 -2.26 8.42
N TRP A 66 9.52 -2.45 8.09
CA TRP A 66 8.54 -3.03 9.02
C TRP A 66 8.58 -4.57 9.07
N VAL A 67 9.31 -5.20 8.15
CA VAL A 67 9.54 -6.65 8.11
C VAL A 67 10.88 -6.97 8.78
N ASP A 68 10.89 -7.96 9.67
CA ASP A 68 12.13 -8.62 10.09
C ASP A 68 12.60 -9.57 8.99
N VAL A 69 13.52 -9.05 8.18
CA VAL A 69 14.10 -9.75 7.03
C VAL A 69 15.31 -10.61 7.39
N ALA A 70 15.76 -10.57 8.65
CA ALA A 70 16.90 -11.34 9.15
C ALA A 70 16.46 -12.67 9.78
N ALA A 71 15.22 -12.77 10.23
CA ALA A 71 14.61 -14.00 10.71
C ALA A 71 14.61 -15.13 9.66
N LYS A 72 14.40 -16.36 10.15
CA LYS A 72 14.28 -17.55 9.28
C LYS A 72 13.20 -17.32 8.22
N GLN A 73 13.52 -17.72 6.99
CA GLN A 73 12.60 -17.60 5.87
C GLN A 73 11.33 -18.41 6.11
N GLN A 74 10.20 -17.75 5.92
CA GLN A 74 8.87 -18.30 5.80
C GLN A 74 8.28 -17.83 4.47
N THR A 75 7.53 -18.71 3.81
CA THR A 75 6.81 -18.44 2.58
C THR A 75 5.39 -18.96 2.65
N ILE A 76 4.45 -18.30 1.95
CA ILE A 76 3.13 -18.88 1.72
C ILE A 76 3.26 -20.02 0.68
N THR A 77 2.59 -21.15 0.91
CA THR A 77 2.64 -22.26 -0.05
C THR A 77 1.71 -21.98 -1.24
N PRO A 78 1.98 -22.57 -2.43
CA PRO A 78 1.06 -22.48 -3.56
C PRO A 78 -0.37 -22.91 -3.25
N GLU A 79 -0.55 -23.93 -2.43
CA GLU A 79 -1.87 -24.44 -2.04
C GLU A 79 -2.63 -23.43 -1.18
N ALA A 80 -1.96 -22.83 -0.20
CA ALA A 80 -2.54 -21.81 0.67
C ALA A 80 -2.89 -20.54 -0.13
N PHE A 81 -1.99 -20.09 -1.00
CA PHE A 81 -2.24 -18.95 -1.88
C PHE A 81 -3.40 -19.20 -2.85
N ALA A 82 -3.44 -20.38 -3.48
CA ALA A 82 -4.53 -20.75 -4.39
C ALA A 82 -5.89 -20.83 -3.68
N LYS A 83 -5.93 -21.34 -2.43
CA LYS A 83 -7.13 -21.31 -1.59
C LYS A 83 -7.57 -19.87 -1.30
N LEU A 84 -6.65 -19.01 -0.86
CA LEU A 84 -6.90 -17.60 -0.58
C LEU A 84 -7.47 -16.89 -1.82
N VAL A 85 -6.83 -17.03 -2.98
CA VAL A 85 -7.27 -16.40 -4.23
C VAL A 85 -8.65 -16.93 -4.63
N ARG A 86 -8.89 -18.24 -4.59
CA ARG A 86 -10.21 -18.82 -4.91
C ARG A 86 -11.33 -18.28 -4.02
N GLU A 87 -11.12 -18.28 -2.71
CA GLU A 87 -12.12 -17.79 -1.75
C GLU A 87 -12.35 -16.29 -1.90
N ALA A 88 -11.29 -15.49 -2.07
CA ALA A 88 -11.42 -14.05 -2.28
C ALA A 88 -12.10 -13.71 -3.62
N LYS A 89 -11.81 -14.46 -4.69
CA LYS A 89 -12.48 -14.33 -5.99
C LYS A 89 -13.97 -14.62 -5.91
N SER A 90 -14.39 -15.59 -5.09
CA SER A 90 -15.83 -15.84 -4.85
C SER A 90 -16.55 -14.61 -4.29
N GLN A 91 -15.80 -13.71 -3.63
CA GLN A 91 -16.28 -12.44 -3.12
C GLN A 91 -16.03 -11.26 -4.08
N GLY A 92 -15.52 -11.52 -5.28
CA GLY A 92 -15.27 -10.53 -6.33
C GLY A 92 -13.87 -9.92 -6.32
N ASN A 93 -12.94 -10.37 -5.47
CA ASN A 93 -11.56 -9.88 -5.52
C ASN A 93 -10.82 -10.43 -6.73
N VAL A 94 -10.18 -9.52 -7.46
CA VAL A 94 -9.41 -9.85 -8.66
C VAL A 94 -8.08 -9.13 -8.71
N PHE A 95 -7.80 -8.25 -7.74
CA PHE A 95 -6.55 -7.49 -7.66
C PHE A 95 -5.85 -7.77 -6.33
N TYR A 96 -4.57 -8.07 -6.41
CA TYR A 96 -3.75 -8.43 -5.26
C TYR A 96 -2.42 -7.68 -5.31
N GLY A 97 -2.08 -7.02 -4.20
CA GLY A 97 -0.74 -6.49 -3.98
C GLY A 97 0.15 -7.59 -3.41
N ILE A 98 1.14 -8.04 -4.16
CA ILE A 98 2.12 -9.02 -3.68
C ILE A 98 3.27 -8.25 -3.04
N VAL A 99 3.44 -8.45 -1.75
CA VAL A 99 4.40 -7.75 -0.89
C VAL A 99 5.24 -8.76 -0.10
N GLY A 100 5.93 -8.29 0.94
CA GLY A 100 6.71 -9.11 1.87
C GLY A 100 8.15 -9.32 1.39
N GLY A 101 9.10 -9.29 2.33
CA GLY A 101 10.52 -9.51 2.07
C GLY A 101 10.97 -8.95 0.72
N GLU A 102 11.56 -9.80 -0.12
CA GLU A 102 11.65 -9.59 -1.57
C GLU A 102 10.89 -10.70 -2.32
N PRO A 103 9.74 -10.41 -2.97
CA PRO A 103 8.93 -11.44 -3.62
C PRO A 103 9.68 -12.25 -4.68
N PHE A 104 10.64 -11.65 -5.40
CA PHE A 104 11.42 -12.37 -6.42
C PHE A 104 12.45 -13.36 -5.85
N MET A 105 12.62 -13.42 -4.52
CA MET A 105 13.34 -14.49 -3.81
C MET A 105 12.45 -15.71 -3.49
N HIS A 106 11.13 -15.60 -3.66
CA HIS A 106 10.23 -16.74 -3.43
C HIS A 106 10.49 -17.82 -4.49
N PRO A 107 10.83 -19.07 -4.09
CA PRO A 107 11.28 -20.11 -5.03
C PRO A 107 10.18 -20.54 -6.01
N GLN A 108 8.92 -20.39 -5.61
CA GLN A 108 7.75 -20.76 -6.40
C GLN A 108 6.90 -19.53 -6.82
N LEU A 109 7.52 -18.34 -6.94
CA LEU A 109 6.78 -17.09 -7.20
C LEU A 109 5.81 -17.21 -8.38
N PHE A 110 6.28 -17.76 -9.51
CA PHE A 110 5.48 -17.82 -10.71
C PHE A 110 4.39 -18.87 -10.64
N GLU A 111 4.64 -19.96 -9.92
CA GLU A 111 3.69 -21.03 -9.63
C GLU A 111 2.52 -20.51 -8.76
N LEU A 112 2.74 -19.46 -7.94
CA LEU A 112 1.67 -18.75 -7.26
C LEU A 112 0.76 -17.97 -8.23
N LEU A 113 1.33 -17.38 -9.29
CA LEU A 113 0.64 -16.39 -10.13
C LEU A 113 0.03 -16.97 -11.40
N GLU A 114 0.70 -17.96 -12.02
CA GLU A 114 0.33 -18.62 -13.27
C GLU A 114 -1.10 -19.19 -13.28
N PRO A 115 -1.58 -19.88 -12.22
CA PRO A 115 -2.93 -20.43 -12.17
C PRO A 115 -4.06 -19.38 -12.16
N HIS A 116 -3.73 -18.10 -11.96
CA HIS A 116 -4.70 -17.03 -11.69
C HIS A 116 -4.70 -15.96 -12.78
N GLY A 117 -4.65 -16.37 -14.05
CA GLY A 117 -4.60 -15.49 -15.23
C GLY A 117 -5.78 -14.51 -15.39
N ASP A 118 -6.86 -14.72 -14.65
CA ASP A 118 -8.07 -13.89 -14.62
C ASP A 118 -8.09 -12.85 -13.47
N CYS A 119 -7.06 -12.87 -12.62
CA CYS A 119 -6.74 -11.86 -11.63
C CYS A 119 -5.63 -10.93 -12.15
N TYR A 120 -5.29 -9.89 -11.39
CA TYR A 120 -4.18 -8.99 -11.66
C TYR A 120 -3.32 -8.81 -10.41
N PHE A 121 -2.01 -8.90 -10.57
CA PHE A 121 -1.05 -8.86 -9.47
C PHE A 121 -0.11 -7.68 -9.62
N GLN A 122 -0.01 -6.86 -8.59
CA GLN A 122 1.02 -5.83 -8.49
C GLN A 122 2.09 -6.28 -7.51
N ILE A 123 3.32 -6.50 -7.98
CA ILE A 123 4.42 -6.98 -7.13
C ILE A 123 5.27 -5.80 -6.68
N PHE A 124 5.31 -5.56 -5.37
CA PHE A 124 6.23 -4.61 -4.75
C PHE A 124 7.59 -5.28 -4.59
N THR A 125 8.63 -4.73 -5.21
CA THR A 125 9.95 -5.36 -5.29
C THR A 125 11.05 -4.32 -5.29
N ASN A 126 12.26 -4.70 -4.87
CA ASN A 126 13.47 -3.90 -5.05
C ASN A 126 14.08 -4.03 -6.47
N GLY A 127 13.56 -4.95 -7.29
CA GLY A 127 13.92 -5.15 -8.68
C GLY A 127 15.22 -5.91 -8.94
N GLN A 128 16.07 -6.14 -7.93
CA GLN A 128 17.42 -6.68 -8.14
C GLN A 128 17.44 -8.12 -8.65
N PHE A 129 16.39 -8.89 -8.37
CA PHE A 129 16.26 -10.27 -8.83
C PHE A 129 15.45 -10.42 -10.12
N ILE A 130 15.04 -9.32 -10.76
CA ILE A 130 14.36 -9.36 -12.05
C ILE A 130 15.42 -9.49 -13.14
N THR A 131 15.74 -10.73 -13.51
CA THR A 131 16.56 -11.05 -14.68
C THR A 131 15.76 -10.88 -15.97
N ASP A 132 16.43 -10.87 -17.12
CA ASP A 132 15.77 -10.90 -18.43
C ASP A 132 14.82 -12.11 -18.58
N GLU A 133 15.21 -13.28 -18.06
CA GLU A 133 14.40 -14.50 -18.07
C GLU A 133 13.12 -14.36 -17.23
N LYS A 134 13.25 -13.81 -16.00
CA LYS A 134 12.07 -13.49 -15.18
C LYS A 134 11.20 -12.42 -15.82
N ALA A 135 11.77 -11.38 -16.44
CA ALA A 135 11.02 -10.36 -17.17
C ALA A 135 10.25 -10.94 -18.37
N LYS A 136 10.84 -11.89 -19.11
CA LYS A 136 10.13 -12.66 -20.15
C LYS A 136 8.97 -13.46 -19.58
N ARG A 137 9.14 -14.08 -18.40
CA ARG A 137 8.06 -14.84 -17.73
C ARG A 137 6.93 -13.91 -17.26
N LEU A 138 7.24 -12.73 -16.70
CA LEU A 138 6.26 -11.68 -16.39
C LEU A 138 5.49 -11.24 -17.63
N ARG A 139 6.19 -11.02 -18.75
CA ARG A 139 5.55 -10.71 -20.04
C ARG A 139 4.62 -11.82 -20.47
N ARG A 140 5.05 -13.10 -20.43
CA ARG A 140 4.20 -14.25 -20.82
C ARG A 140 2.91 -14.29 -19.99
N LEU A 141 3.02 -14.18 -18.67
CA LEU A 141 1.89 -14.07 -17.75
C LEU A 141 0.93 -12.95 -18.16
N GLY A 142 1.46 -11.74 -18.26
CA GLY A 142 0.75 -10.54 -18.70
C GLY A 142 -0.35 -10.02 -17.76
N ASN A 143 -0.59 -10.69 -16.64
CA ASN A 143 -1.48 -10.26 -15.55
C ASN A 143 -0.69 -9.78 -14.31
N VAL A 144 0.58 -9.42 -14.50
CA VAL A 144 1.48 -8.99 -13.44
C VAL A 144 2.13 -7.67 -13.84
N THR A 145 2.18 -6.73 -12.89
CA THR A 145 2.95 -5.50 -13.01
C THR A 145 3.96 -5.39 -11.85
N PRO A 146 5.26 -5.24 -12.12
CA PRO A 146 6.22 -4.94 -11.07
C PRO A 146 6.16 -3.45 -10.73
N LEU A 147 6.14 -3.17 -9.43
CA LEU A 147 6.27 -1.85 -8.84
C LEU A 147 7.62 -1.79 -8.11
N ILE A 148 8.62 -1.27 -8.81
CA ILE A 148 10.03 -1.37 -8.43
C ILE A 148 10.43 -0.18 -7.56
N SER A 149 11.00 -0.44 -6.39
CA SER A 149 11.19 0.58 -5.36
C SER A 149 12.53 1.32 -5.53
N VAL A 150 12.49 2.64 -5.69
CA VAL A 150 13.66 3.53 -5.85
C VAL A 150 13.64 4.61 -4.76
N GLU A 151 14.77 4.86 -4.10
CA GLU A 151 14.84 5.77 -2.95
C GLU A 151 15.50 7.12 -3.25
N GLY A 152 15.96 7.38 -4.48
CA GLY A 152 16.65 8.62 -4.86
C GLY A 152 18.00 8.35 -5.52
N SER A 153 18.99 9.18 -5.21
CA SER A 153 20.37 9.03 -5.70
C SER A 153 21.03 7.72 -5.23
N GLU A 154 22.23 7.43 -5.76
CA GLU A 154 22.99 6.21 -5.42
C GLU A 154 23.34 6.15 -3.93
N ILE A 155 23.87 7.25 -3.39
CA ILE A 155 24.24 7.37 -1.97
C ILE A 155 22.99 7.17 -1.09
N VAL A 156 21.91 7.89 -1.39
CA VAL A 156 20.66 7.80 -0.64
C VAL A 156 20.09 6.39 -0.70
N SER A 157 20.10 5.75 -1.87
CA SER A 157 19.62 4.39 -2.04
C SER A 157 20.43 3.39 -1.23
N ASP A 158 21.76 3.48 -1.25
CA ASP A 158 22.63 2.55 -0.54
C ASP A 158 22.46 2.63 0.97
N VAL A 159 22.40 3.87 1.51
CA VAL A 159 22.13 4.12 2.94
C VAL A 159 20.72 3.63 3.32
N ARG A 160 19.68 4.06 2.61
CA ARG A 160 18.29 3.72 2.92
C ARG A 160 18.01 2.23 2.86
N ARG A 161 18.68 1.51 1.94
CA ARG A 161 18.45 0.09 1.67
C ARG A 161 19.49 -0.84 2.34
N GLY A 162 20.49 -0.27 3.01
CA GLY A 162 21.48 -0.97 3.84
C GLY A 162 22.44 -1.88 3.07
N ARG A 163 22.72 -1.57 1.79
CA ARG A 163 23.59 -2.33 0.89
C ARG A 163 24.22 -1.42 -0.16
N ASN A 164 25.27 -1.90 -0.83
CA ASN A 164 25.97 -1.15 -1.87
C ASN A 164 25.41 -1.40 -3.28
N ALA A 165 25.56 -0.39 -4.14
CA ALA A 165 25.16 -0.39 -5.56
C ALA A 165 23.68 -0.73 -5.76
N VAL A 166 22.83 -0.29 -4.83
CA VAL A 166 21.40 -0.62 -4.81
C VAL A 166 20.70 0.01 -6.00
N LEU A 167 20.91 1.30 -6.25
CA LEU A 167 20.29 1.99 -7.38
C LEU A 167 20.66 1.32 -8.71
N SER A 168 21.94 1.02 -8.94
CA SER A 168 22.41 0.37 -10.17
C SER A 168 21.75 -1.01 -10.40
N LYS A 169 21.69 -1.85 -9.37
CA LYS A 169 21.02 -3.16 -9.44
C LYS A 169 19.51 -3.04 -9.67
N THR A 170 18.86 -2.10 -8.98
CA THR A 170 17.43 -1.81 -9.16
C THR A 170 17.13 -1.32 -10.58
N MET A 171 17.96 -0.43 -11.12
CA MET A 171 17.84 0.07 -12.50
C MET A 171 18.03 -1.03 -13.54
N THR A 172 18.88 -2.02 -13.26
CA THR A 172 19.01 -3.22 -14.10
C THR A 172 17.70 -4.00 -14.18
N GLY A 173 17.03 -4.21 -13.03
CA GLY A 173 15.70 -4.83 -12.98
C GLY A 173 14.64 -4.06 -13.75
N ILE A 174 14.61 -2.72 -13.59
CA ILE A 174 13.72 -1.84 -14.36
C ILE A 174 13.96 -2.01 -15.87
N LYS A 175 15.22 -1.94 -16.31
CA LYS A 175 15.61 -2.11 -17.71
C LYS A 175 15.19 -3.47 -18.27
N ASN A 176 15.37 -4.56 -17.51
CA ASN A 176 14.95 -5.89 -17.92
C ASN A 176 13.45 -5.97 -18.17
N CYS A 177 12.63 -5.36 -17.31
CA CYS A 177 11.18 -5.28 -17.54
C CYS A 177 10.83 -4.48 -18.81
N LEU A 178 11.42 -3.30 -18.96
CA LEU A 178 11.10 -2.37 -20.05
C LEU A 178 11.54 -2.91 -21.42
N ASN A 179 12.73 -3.52 -21.50
CA ASN A 179 13.21 -4.23 -22.70
C ASN A 179 12.25 -5.36 -23.12
N ASN A 180 11.56 -5.97 -22.16
CA ASN A 180 10.57 -7.02 -22.39
C ASN A 180 9.13 -6.49 -22.49
N LYS A 181 8.93 -5.17 -22.58
CA LYS A 181 7.61 -4.51 -22.71
C LYS A 181 6.63 -4.88 -21.59
N VAL A 182 7.14 -5.20 -20.41
CA VAL A 182 6.33 -5.42 -19.21
C VAL A 182 5.76 -4.07 -18.77
N PHE A 183 4.49 -4.04 -18.36
CA PHE A 183 3.88 -2.84 -17.80
C PHE A 183 4.51 -2.56 -16.42
N THR A 184 5.45 -1.61 -16.34
CA THR A 184 6.30 -1.41 -15.16
C THR A 184 6.04 -0.07 -14.49
N GLY A 185 6.05 -0.09 -13.16
CA GLY A 185 5.99 1.11 -12.34
C GLY A 185 7.17 1.26 -11.38
N VAL A 186 7.32 2.46 -10.84
CA VAL A 186 8.33 2.78 -9.83
C VAL A 186 7.67 3.28 -8.55
N CYS A 187 8.01 2.69 -7.41
CA CYS A 187 7.53 3.12 -6.10
C CYS A 187 8.62 3.91 -5.39
N THR A 188 8.22 4.98 -4.73
CA THR A 188 9.09 5.80 -3.90
C THR A 188 8.59 5.83 -2.48
N SER A 189 9.49 5.57 -1.51
CA SER A 189 9.24 5.85 -0.10
C SER A 189 9.84 7.21 0.21
N VAL A 190 9.03 8.26 0.12
CA VAL A 190 9.44 9.64 0.38
C VAL A 190 9.73 9.82 1.87
N CYS A 191 10.93 10.28 2.17
CA CYS A 191 11.44 10.63 3.47
C CYS A 191 12.29 11.90 3.37
N LYS A 192 12.70 12.46 4.53
CA LYS A 192 13.50 13.69 4.55
C LYS A 192 14.79 13.59 3.73
N SER A 193 15.45 12.43 3.77
CA SER A 193 16.74 12.23 3.10
C SER A 193 16.65 12.15 1.57
N ASN A 194 15.45 11.98 0.99
CA ASN A 194 15.26 11.86 -0.45
C ASN A 194 14.18 12.80 -1.00
N PHE A 195 13.74 13.75 -0.18
CA PHE A 195 12.65 14.64 -0.51
C PHE A 195 12.94 15.41 -1.81
N ASP A 196 14.08 16.10 -1.88
CA ASP A 196 14.46 16.90 -3.05
C ASP A 196 14.87 16.04 -4.26
N ASP A 197 15.40 14.83 -4.01
CA ASP A 197 15.76 13.86 -5.05
C ASP A 197 14.52 13.38 -5.84
N LEU A 198 13.38 13.27 -5.17
CA LEU A 198 12.17 12.62 -5.69
C LEU A 198 11.04 13.61 -6.01
N LEU A 199 10.92 14.73 -5.30
CA LEU A 199 9.91 15.76 -5.54
C LEU A 199 10.41 16.83 -6.51
N ASN A 200 10.82 16.40 -7.69
CA ASN A 200 11.18 17.31 -8.76
C ASN A 200 10.69 16.78 -10.12
N GLU A 201 10.38 17.69 -11.04
CA GLU A 201 9.85 17.30 -12.35
C GLU A 201 10.86 16.46 -13.16
N LYS A 202 12.17 16.69 -12.99
CA LYS A 202 13.24 15.96 -13.71
C LYS A 202 13.21 14.46 -13.39
N TRP A 203 12.89 14.09 -12.16
CA TRP A 203 12.70 12.68 -11.78
C TRP A 203 11.53 12.05 -12.54
N ILE A 204 10.40 12.75 -12.63
CA ILE A 204 9.24 12.28 -13.37
C ILE A 204 9.55 12.16 -14.87
N ASP A 205 10.23 13.15 -15.44
CA ASP A 205 10.65 13.14 -16.85
C ASP A 205 11.58 11.96 -17.12
N ARG A 206 12.56 11.71 -16.26
CA ARG A 206 13.44 10.54 -16.36
C ARG A 206 12.67 9.21 -16.36
N LEU A 207 11.66 9.06 -15.50
CA LEU A 207 10.81 7.87 -15.49
C LEU A 207 10.06 7.69 -16.82
N ILE A 208 9.51 8.78 -17.36
CA ILE A 208 8.82 8.78 -18.65
C ILE A 208 9.77 8.39 -19.78
N ASP A 209 10.96 9.01 -19.84
CA ASP A 209 11.96 8.76 -20.88
C ASP A 209 12.45 7.31 -20.89
N MET A 210 12.53 6.70 -19.71
CA MET A 210 12.84 5.27 -19.60
C MET A 210 11.74 4.37 -20.16
N GLY A 211 10.49 4.82 -20.18
CA GLY A 211 9.31 4.01 -20.52
C GLY A 211 8.50 3.52 -19.31
N VAL A 212 8.75 4.06 -18.12
CA VAL A 212 7.95 3.74 -16.91
C VAL A 212 6.53 4.29 -17.09
N MET A 213 5.54 3.46 -16.78
CA MET A 213 4.13 3.74 -17.05
C MET A 213 3.39 4.35 -15.86
N TYR A 214 3.84 4.04 -14.65
CA TYR A 214 3.22 4.55 -13.44
C TYR A 214 4.19 4.67 -12.28
N THR A 215 3.88 5.51 -11.30
CA THR A 215 4.67 5.67 -10.09
C THR A 215 3.81 5.87 -8.85
N TRP A 216 4.30 5.37 -7.72
CA TRP A 216 3.66 5.55 -6.42
C TRP A 216 4.53 6.43 -5.54
N PHE A 217 3.89 7.38 -4.86
CA PHE A 217 4.50 8.20 -3.81
C PHE A 217 3.92 7.75 -2.48
N HIS A 218 4.68 6.92 -1.75
CA HIS A 218 4.37 6.58 -0.37
C HIS A 218 5.20 7.44 0.57
N VAL A 219 4.58 7.99 1.60
CA VAL A 219 5.30 8.66 2.69
C VAL A 219 5.81 7.60 3.66
N TYR A 220 7.08 7.71 4.04
CA TYR A 220 7.70 6.87 5.05
C TYR A 220 6.97 6.98 6.40
N ARG A 221 6.75 5.84 7.05
CA ARG A 221 6.15 5.74 8.38
C ARG A 221 7.11 4.97 9.30
N PRO A 222 7.48 5.52 10.47
CA PRO A 222 8.47 4.92 11.35
C PRO A 222 7.85 3.74 12.11
N MET A 223 8.03 2.52 11.58
CA MET A 223 7.53 1.28 12.17
C MET A 223 8.52 0.14 11.96
N GLY A 224 8.39 -0.91 12.78
CA GLY A 224 9.21 -2.10 12.72
C GLY A 224 10.40 -2.06 13.69
N PRO A 225 11.23 -3.11 13.65
CA PRO A 225 12.33 -3.30 14.61
C PRO A 225 13.38 -2.18 14.55
N ASP A 226 13.62 -1.62 13.37
CA ASP A 226 14.63 -0.58 13.13
C ASP A 226 13.98 0.73 12.63
N ALA A 227 12.90 1.17 13.27
CA ALA A 227 12.20 2.41 12.92
C ALA A 227 13.12 3.65 13.07
N CYS A 228 13.10 4.57 12.09
CA CYS A 228 13.93 5.77 12.09
C CYS A 228 13.06 7.03 12.01
N ALA A 229 12.74 7.59 13.17
CA ALA A 229 11.92 8.79 13.28
C ALA A 229 12.44 10.00 12.49
N ASP A 230 13.76 10.17 12.43
CA ASP A 230 14.41 11.33 11.80
C ASP A 230 14.16 11.43 10.30
N LEU A 231 13.75 10.33 9.66
CA LEU A 231 13.38 10.29 8.26
C LEU A 231 11.94 10.76 7.98
N CYS A 232 11.11 10.92 9.00
CA CYS A 232 9.72 11.33 8.84
C CYS A 232 9.64 12.76 8.31
N LEU A 233 8.79 12.96 7.31
CA LEU A 233 8.50 14.28 6.76
C LEU A 233 7.79 15.18 7.79
N THR A 234 8.11 16.47 7.79
CA THR A 234 7.32 17.47 8.52
C THR A 234 5.93 17.63 7.91
N PRO A 235 4.94 18.19 8.63
CA PRO A 235 3.62 18.50 8.08
C PRO A 235 3.67 19.26 6.74
N GLU A 236 4.52 20.29 6.64
CA GLU A 236 4.68 21.11 5.44
C GLU A 236 5.22 20.28 4.27
N GLN A 237 6.20 19.42 4.54
CA GLN A 237 6.74 18.49 3.54
C GLN A 237 5.66 17.49 3.08
N GLN A 238 4.81 16.98 3.97
CA GLN A 238 3.72 16.08 3.58
C GLN A 238 2.69 16.76 2.68
N VAL A 239 2.33 18.01 2.98
CA VAL A 239 1.47 18.83 2.12
C VAL A 239 2.13 19.08 0.77
N ALA A 240 3.44 19.38 0.75
CA ALA A 240 4.20 19.56 -0.48
C ALA A 240 4.26 18.30 -1.36
N VAL A 241 4.40 17.09 -0.78
CA VAL A 241 4.26 15.81 -1.51
C VAL A 241 2.92 15.75 -2.22
N ARG A 242 1.84 16.07 -1.49
CA ARG A 242 0.49 16.03 -2.05
C ARG A 242 0.32 17.05 -3.19
N GLN A 243 0.79 18.29 -3.00
CA GLN A 243 0.78 19.33 -4.04
C GLN A 243 1.52 18.87 -5.29
N PHE A 244 2.74 18.34 -5.12
CA PHE A 244 3.54 17.81 -6.22
C PHE A 244 2.80 16.71 -6.97
N VAL A 245 2.24 15.72 -6.26
CA VAL A 245 1.50 14.61 -6.89
C VAL A 245 0.32 15.10 -7.72
N VAL A 246 -0.54 15.97 -7.19
CA VAL A 246 -1.72 16.44 -7.93
C VAL A 246 -1.34 17.32 -9.13
N GLU A 247 -0.24 18.06 -9.04
CA GLU A 247 0.27 18.86 -10.16
C GLU A 247 0.86 17.98 -11.26
N MET A 248 1.69 17.01 -10.90
CA MET A 248 2.32 16.13 -11.86
C MET A 248 1.30 15.26 -12.59
N ARG A 249 0.21 14.84 -11.91
CA ARG A 249 -0.93 14.15 -12.54
C ARG A 249 -1.60 14.97 -13.64
N ALA A 250 -1.61 16.30 -13.53
CA ALA A 250 -2.20 17.17 -14.53
C ALA A 250 -1.23 17.48 -15.68
N LYS A 251 0.08 17.51 -15.38
CA LYS A 251 1.13 17.94 -16.31
C LYS A 251 1.74 16.79 -17.13
N LYS A 252 2.06 15.67 -16.48
CA LYS A 252 2.99 14.66 -17.01
C LYS A 252 2.25 13.41 -17.52
N PRO A 253 2.66 12.82 -18.67
CA PRO A 253 2.02 11.62 -19.23
C PRO A 253 2.51 10.34 -18.53
N ILE A 254 2.28 10.23 -17.23
CA ILE A 254 2.56 9.05 -16.41
C ILE A 254 1.47 8.92 -15.35
N ILE A 255 1.06 7.70 -15.01
CA ILE A 255 0.10 7.49 -13.93
C ILE A 255 0.82 7.69 -12.59
N ILE A 256 0.32 8.59 -11.74
CA ILE A 256 0.85 8.79 -10.38
C ILE A 256 -0.20 8.35 -9.38
N ILE A 257 0.16 7.52 -8.40
CA ILE A 257 -0.76 6.96 -7.40
C ILE A 257 -0.34 7.41 -5.99
N ASP A 258 -1.35 7.83 -5.22
CA ASP A 258 -1.32 8.06 -3.79
C ASP A 258 -2.59 7.44 -3.19
N ALA A 259 -2.44 6.63 -2.15
CA ALA A 259 -3.53 5.79 -1.63
C ALA A 259 -4.28 6.40 -0.43
N TYR A 260 -3.89 7.61 0.01
CA TYR A 260 -4.25 8.15 1.33
C TYR A 260 -5.11 9.42 1.29
N TYR A 261 -5.63 9.79 0.11
CA TYR A 261 -6.45 11.00 -0.06
C TYR A 261 -7.62 10.74 -1.00
N ASP A 262 -8.77 11.33 -0.72
CA ASP A 262 -9.91 11.37 -1.64
C ASP A 262 -9.73 12.43 -2.75
N GLY A 263 -10.79 12.66 -3.54
CA GLY A 263 -10.78 13.64 -4.65
C GLY A 263 -10.69 15.11 -4.20
N GLU A 264 -11.14 15.41 -3.00
CA GLU A 264 -11.12 16.75 -2.41
C GLU A 264 -9.83 16.99 -1.58
N GLY A 265 -8.94 16.01 -1.54
CA GLY A 265 -7.68 16.11 -0.81
C GLY A 265 -7.81 15.82 0.67
N ARG A 266 -8.96 15.31 1.13
CA ARG A 266 -9.16 14.88 2.52
C ARG A 266 -8.45 13.56 2.72
N ALA A 267 -7.71 13.45 3.83
CA ALA A 267 -7.02 12.22 4.19
C ALA A 267 -8.00 11.05 4.36
N LEU A 268 -7.53 9.84 4.10
CA LEU A 268 -8.21 8.59 4.42
C LEU A 268 -7.22 7.47 4.73
N CYS A 269 -7.69 6.46 5.45
CA CYS A 269 -6.96 5.24 5.75
C CYS A 269 -7.62 4.04 5.04
N PRO A 270 -6.91 3.37 4.10
CA PRO A 270 -7.45 2.20 3.40
C PRO A 270 -7.95 1.10 4.34
N ALA A 271 -7.28 0.86 5.46
CA ALA A 271 -7.70 -0.13 6.44
C ALA A 271 -8.99 0.29 7.18
N ALA A 272 -9.09 1.56 7.59
CA ALA A 272 -10.28 2.09 8.28
C ALA A 272 -11.53 2.05 7.38
N THR A 273 -11.37 2.39 6.09
CA THR A 273 -12.45 2.31 5.09
C THR A 273 -12.82 0.87 4.72
N GLY A 274 -12.00 -0.12 5.11
CA GLY A 274 -12.18 -1.52 4.76
C GLY A 274 -11.82 -1.87 3.31
N ILE A 275 -11.20 -0.95 2.55
CA ILE A 275 -10.88 -1.18 1.13
C ILE A 275 -9.72 -2.18 0.92
N SER A 276 -8.84 -2.31 1.92
CA SER A 276 -7.70 -3.23 1.85
C SER A 276 -7.29 -3.75 3.21
N HIS A 277 -6.88 -5.01 3.26
CA HIS A 277 -6.26 -5.64 4.43
C HIS A 277 -5.00 -6.41 4.00
N HIS A 278 -4.19 -6.80 4.98
CA HIS A 278 -2.93 -7.51 4.77
C HIS A 278 -3.04 -8.97 5.20
N ILE A 279 -2.40 -9.87 4.45
CA ILE A 279 -2.16 -11.26 4.82
C ILE A 279 -0.65 -11.47 4.89
N ASN A 280 -0.14 -11.91 6.03
CA ASN A 280 1.29 -12.13 6.23
C ASN A 280 1.77 -13.51 5.68
N PRO A 281 3.09 -13.82 5.67
CA PRO A 281 3.60 -15.10 5.13
C PRO A 281 3.14 -16.36 5.88
N TRP A 282 2.66 -16.22 7.12
CA TRP A 282 2.08 -17.31 7.92
C TRP A 282 0.56 -17.46 7.70
N GLY A 283 -0.04 -16.57 6.90
CA GLY A 283 -1.46 -16.58 6.60
C GLY A 283 -2.33 -15.81 7.60
N ASP A 284 -1.75 -15.08 8.55
CA ASP A 284 -2.53 -14.25 9.47
C ASP A 284 -3.14 -13.05 8.74
N ILE A 285 -4.36 -12.66 9.13
CA ILE A 285 -5.09 -11.52 8.58
C ILE A 285 -4.87 -10.30 9.49
N GLU A 286 -4.20 -9.29 8.96
CA GLU A 286 -3.82 -8.07 9.66
C GLU A 286 -4.59 -6.86 9.12
N PRO A 287 -4.92 -5.85 9.96
CA PRO A 287 -5.61 -4.64 9.50
C PRO A 287 -4.86 -3.92 8.37
N CYS A 288 -3.54 -3.81 8.49
CA CYS A 288 -2.65 -3.29 7.46
C CYS A 288 -1.21 -3.78 7.67
N PRO A 289 -0.29 -3.62 6.69
CA PRO A 289 1.06 -4.20 6.79
C PRO A 289 1.89 -3.79 8.01
N ILE A 290 1.62 -2.61 8.59
CA ILE A 290 2.36 -2.09 9.76
C ILE A 290 1.63 -2.30 11.09
N VAL A 291 0.42 -2.87 11.09
CA VAL A 291 -0.31 -3.27 12.31
C VAL A 291 -0.28 -4.80 12.37
N GLN A 292 0.82 -5.32 12.92
CA GLN A 292 1.15 -6.74 12.90
C GLN A 292 0.57 -7.48 14.11
N PHE A 293 -0.76 -7.35 14.25
CA PHE A 293 -1.56 -8.04 15.25
C PHE A 293 -2.77 -8.71 14.58
N THR A 294 -3.16 -9.88 15.08
CA THR A 294 -4.19 -10.70 14.43
C THR A 294 -5.08 -11.47 15.42
N LYS A 295 -6.30 -11.77 14.99
CA LYS A 295 -7.18 -12.80 15.56
C LYS A 295 -7.57 -13.88 14.56
N GLU A 296 -7.33 -13.68 13.27
CA GLU A 296 -7.80 -14.55 12.20
C GLU A 296 -6.64 -14.99 11.28
N SER A 297 -6.83 -16.15 10.64
CA SER A 297 -5.91 -16.69 9.65
C SER A 297 -6.67 -17.22 8.44
N ILE A 298 -6.06 -17.18 7.24
CA ILE A 298 -6.61 -17.78 6.02
C ILE A 298 -6.70 -19.33 6.13
N HIS A 299 -5.94 -19.91 7.05
CA HIS A 299 -5.94 -21.33 7.34
C HIS A 299 -7.14 -21.70 8.19
N SER A 300 -7.80 -22.81 7.84
CA SER A 300 -8.86 -23.40 8.65
C SER A 300 -8.23 -24.44 9.58
N ASN A 301 -8.70 -24.53 10.81
CA ASN A 301 -8.31 -25.56 11.78
C ASN A 301 -9.53 -26.01 12.60
N GLU A 302 -9.32 -26.91 13.57
CA GLU A 302 -10.40 -27.42 14.42
C GLU A 302 -11.12 -26.33 15.22
N ALA A 303 -10.41 -25.26 15.61
CA ALA A 303 -10.96 -24.15 16.38
C ALA A 303 -11.66 -23.09 15.52
N ASP A 304 -11.26 -22.94 14.24
CA ASP A 304 -11.86 -21.98 13.31
C ASP A 304 -11.91 -22.54 11.88
N SER A 305 -13.06 -23.15 11.57
CA SER A 305 -13.37 -23.71 10.25
C SER A 305 -14.07 -22.72 9.31
N ARG A 306 -14.28 -21.47 9.75
CA ARG A 306 -14.99 -20.45 8.96
C ARG A 306 -14.31 -20.19 7.62
N THR A 307 -15.12 -19.80 6.64
CA THR A 307 -14.63 -19.36 5.33
C THR A 307 -13.87 -18.04 5.46
N LEU A 308 -13.01 -17.70 4.48
CA LEU A 308 -12.36 -16.38 4.44
C LEU A 308 -13.37 -15.22 4.53
N ARG A 309 -14.53 -15.36 3.87
CA ARG A 309 -15.61 -14.37 3.92
C ARG A 309 -16.06 -14.12 5.36
N ASP A 310 -16.37 -15.21 6.07
CA ASP A 310 -16.92 -15.11 7.42
C ASP A 310 -15.87 -14.63 8.42
N LYS A 311 -14.60 -15.01 8.24
CA LYS A 311 -13.48 -14.47 9.02
C LYS A 311 -13.37 -12.95 8.90
N PHE A 312 -13.53 -12.37 7.71
CA PHE A 312 -13.53 -10.90 7.55
C PHE A 312 -14.78 -10.24 8.14
N ILE A 313 -15.97 -10.77 7.88
CA ILE A 313 -17.24 -10.15 8.26
C ILE A 313 -17.50 -10.26 9.77
N GLN A 314 -17.13 -11.39 10.36
CA GLN A 314 -17.40 -11.71 11.77
C GLN A 314 -16.20 -11.43 12.69
N SER A 315 -15.07 -10.91 12.16
CA SER A 315 -13.94 -10.51 13.01
C SER A 315 -14.30 -9.28 13.84
N GLU A 316 -14.38 -9.47 15.15
CA GLU A 316 -14.56 -8.37 16.10
C GLU A 316 -13.35 -7.45 16.14
N PHE A 317 -12.14 -8.00 16.09
CA PHE A 317 -10.92 -7.21 16.12
C PHE A 317 -10.80 -6.30 14.89
N LEU A 318 -11.06 -6.81 13.69
CA LEU A 318 -11.02 -5.98 12.48
C LEU A 318 -12.15 -4.93 12.47
N ARG A 319 -13.32 -5.26 13.00
CA ARG A 319 -14.44 -4.29 13.14
C ARG A 319 -14.09 -3.17 14.11
N ASP A 320 -13.69 -3.53 15.33
CA ASP A 320 -13.37 -2.56 16.37
C ASP A 320 -12.13 -1.73 15.99
N PHE A 321 -11.15 -2.30 15.24
CA PHE A 321 -10.05 -1.55 14.63
C PHE A 321 -10.54 -0.48 13.66
N ARG A 322 -11.45 -0.83 12.74
CA ARG A 322 -12.00 0.14 11.78
C ARG A 322 -12.75 1.26 12.49
N ASP A 323 -13.56 0.91 13.49
CA ASP A 323 -14.31 1.87 14.30
C ASP A 323 -13.40 2.81 15.08
N LEU A 324 -12.37 2.27 15.74
CA LEU A 324 -11.36 3.07 16.42
C LEU A 324 -10.66 4.01 15.46
N ALA A 325 -10.09 3.47 14.37
CA ALA A 325 -9.31 4.24 13.42
C ALA A 325 -10.15 5.37 12.80
N ARG A 326 -11.38 5.10 12.34
CA ARG A 326 -12.23 6.09 11.67
C ARG A 326 -12.78 7.16 12.60
N THR A 327 -13.02 6.84 13.86
CA THR A 327 -13.58 7.80 14.83
C THR A 327 -12.51 8.72 15.42
N THR A 328 -11.27 8.25 15.52
CA THR A 328 -10.17 9.01 16.13
C THR A 328 -9.45 9.93 15.13
N THR A 329 -9.20 9.49 13.90
CA THR A 329 -8.45 10.29 12.92
C THR A 329 -8.79 9.95 11.46
N ARG A 330 -8.58 10.89 10.53
CA ARG A 330 -8.53 10.58 9.09
C ARG A 330 -7.15 10.11 8.62
N GLY A 331 -6.17 10.13 9.52
CA GLY A 331 -4.78 9.83 9.31
C GLY A 331 -4.39 8.37 9.58
N CYS A 332 -3.15 8.16 9.99
CA CYS A 332 -2.62 6.87 10.40
C CYS A 332 -2.72 6.71 11.91
N ILE A 333 -3.64 5.86 12.38
CA ILE A 333 -3.86 5.62 13.82
C ILE A 333 -2.59 5.19 14.56
N VAL A 334 -1.71 4.44 13.90
CA VAL A 334 -0.43 3.97 14.48
C VAL A 334 0.49 5.14 14.84
N LEU A 335 0.50 6.19 14.03
CA LEU A 335 1.32 7.38 14.29
C LEU A 335 0.62 8.34 15.24
N GLU A 336 -0.69 8.49 15.10
CA GLU A 336 -1.42 9.52 15.82
C GLU A 336 -1.87 9.12 17.20
N ARG A 337 -2.30 7.87 17.39
CA ARG A 337 -2.80 7.33 18.67
C ARG A 337 -2.34 5.88 18.88
N PRO A 338 -1.01 5.64 18.96
CA PRO A 338 -0.47 4.32 19.30
C PRO A 338 -0.99 3.79 20.63
N ASP A 339 -1.30 4.68 21.58
CA ASP A 339 -1.91 4.38 22.87
C ASP A 339 -3.28 3.69 22.74
N LEU A 340 -4.16 4.20 21.88
CA LEU A 340 -5.48 3.60 21.66
C LEU A 340 -5.38 2.29 20.89
N LEU A 341 -4.46 2.22 19.92
CA LEU A 341 -4.22 0.98 19.20
C LEU A 341 -3.74 -0.12 20.15
N LYS A 342 -2.85 0.20 21.09
CA LYS A 342 -2.42 -0.72 22.14
C LYS A 342 -3.61 -1.24 22.95
N GLN A 343 -4.44 -0.34 23.47
CA GLN A 343 -5.62 -0.70 24.26
C GLN A 343 -6.56 -1.63 23.49
N LEU A 344 -6.74 -1.41 22.18
CA LEU A 344 -7.52 -2.29 21.33
C LEU A 344 -6.89 -3.69 21.21
N VAL A 345 -5.58 -3.76 20.96
CA VAL A 345 -4.85 -5.03 20.85
C VAL A 345 -4.98 -5.84 22.15
N GLU A 346 -4.81 -5.18 23.30
CA GLU A 346 -4.98 -5.78 24.63
C GLU A 346 -6.43 -6.24 24.87
N LYS A 347 -7.42 -5.39 24.57
CA LYS A 347 -8.86 -5.70 24.71
C LYS A 347 -9.24 -6.99 23.99
N HIS A 348 -8.73 -7.22 22.78
CA HIS A 348 -9.06 -8.40 22.00
C HIS A 348 -8.12 -9.59 22.26
N GLY A 349 -7.05 -9.40 23.05
CA GLY A 349 -5.97 -10.38 23.14
C GLY A 349 -5.45 -10.76 21.76
N ALA A 350 -5.19 -9.75 20.91
CA ALA A 350 -4.71 -9.96 19.56
C ALA A 350 -3.23 -10.39 19.60
N LYS A 351 -2.93 -11.46 18.87
CA LYS A 351 -1.61 -12.08 18.85
C LYS A 351 -0.64 -11.20 18.06
N ASP A 352 0.59 -11.06 18.55
CA ASP A 352 1.73 -10.57 17.76
C ASP A 352 2.03 -11.55 16.61
N SER A 353 1.76 -11.12 15.38
CA SER A 353 1.92 -11.93 14.17
C SER A 353 3.32 -11.86 13.57
N THR A 354 4.23 -11.11 14.20
CA THR A 354 5.62 -10.96 13.73
C THR A 354 6.47 -12.15 14.13
N VAL A 355 7.46 -12.53 13.33
CA VAL A 355 8.42 -13.58 13.71
C VAL A 355 9.31 -13.18 14.89
N ARG A 356 9.54 -11.88 15.08
CA ARG A 356 10.39 -11.32 16.14
C ARG A 356 9.70 -11.26 17.51
N GLN A 357 8.37 -11.30 17.55
CA GLN A 357 7.57 -11.27 18.78
C GLN A 357 7.84 -10.02 19.66
N THR A 358 8.11 -8.88 19.01
CA THR A 358 8.39 -7.59 19.65
C THR A 358 7.44 -6.47 19.23
N ALA A 359 6.36 -6.77 18.52
CA ALA A 359 5.43 -5.76 18.00
C ALA A 359 4.76 -4.94 19.11
N MET A 360 4.45 -5.54 20.27
CA MET A 360 3.86 -4.82 21.40
C MET A 360 4.86 -3.86 22.07
N PRO A 361 6.08 -4.29 22.46
CA PRO A 361 7.12 -3.35 22.91
C PRO A 361 7.43 -2.23 21.90
N GLU A 362 7.42 -2.53 20.60
CA GLU A 362 7.62 -1.51 19.55
C GLU A 362 6.48 -0.49 19.52
N LEU A 363 5.22 -0.95 19.62
CA LEU A 363 4.05 -0.09 19.70
C LEU A 363 4.09 0.79 20.96
N ASP A 364 4.52 0.24 22.09
CA ASP A 364 4.69 0.95 23.36
C ASP A 364 5.75 2.05 23.31
N ALA A 365 6.80 1.84 22.52
CA ALA A 365 7.88 2.80 22.34
C ALA A 365 7.50 3.95 21.38
N LEU A 366 6.37 3.85 20.67
CA LEU A 366 5.96 4.91 19.74
C LEU A 366 5.52 6.17 20.48
N THR A 367 5.92 7.30 19.91
CA THR A 367 5.47 8.63 20.31
C THR A 367 4.44 9.14 19.33
N VAL A 368 3.44 9.87 19.85
CA VAL A 368 2.41 10.54 19.04
C VAL A 368 3.05 11.47 18.01
N ARG A 369 2.65 11.34 16.75
CA ARG A 369 3.16 12.12 15.61
C ARG A 369 2.04 12.44 14.63
N THR A 370 2.17 13.56 13.92
CA THR A 370 1.30 13.89 12.78
C THR A 370 1.45 12.86 11.65
N SER A 371 0.36 12.58 10.95
CA SER A 371 0.35 11.74 9.76
C SER A 371 -0.16 12.51 8.54
N GLN A 372 -0.66 11.83 7.50
CA GLN A 372 -1.23 12.47 6.31
C GLN A 372 -2.46 13.38 6.57
N TYR A 373 -3.03 13.37 7.78
CA TYR A 373 -4.17 14.20 8.14
C TYR A 373 -3.70 15.58 8.63
N HIS A 374 -3.94 16.60 7.81
CA HIS A 374 -3.63 18.00 8.07
C HIS A 374 -4.89 18.84 7.87
N PRO A 375 -5.75 18.99 8.90
CA PRO A 375 -7.02 19.72 8.76
C PRO A 375 -6.77 21.17 8.31
N GLY A 376 -7.55 21.63 7.32
CA GLY A 376 -7.43 22.98 6.75
C GLY A 376 -6.28 23.16 5.75
N LYS A 377 -5.55 22.09 5.43
CA LYS A 377 -4.46 22.05 4.44
C LYS A 377 -4.75 21.05 3.31
N GLU A 378 -6.02 20.75 3.07
CA GLU A 378 -6.44 19.84 2.02
C GLU A 378 -6.02 20.34 0.64
N VAL A 379 -5.55 19.43 -0.20
CA VAL A 379 -5.11 19.72 -1.57
C VAL A 379 -5.91 18.86 -2.55
N PRO A 380 -6.96 19.43 -3.18
CA PRO A 380 -7.83 18.71 -4.09
C PRO A 380 -7.14 18.20 -5.35
N GLU A 381 -7.72 17.19 -6.00
CA GLU A 381 -7.24 16.71 -7.29
C GLU A 381 -7.41 17.78 -8.38
N LYS A 382 -6.30 18.09 -9.08
CA LYS A 382 -6.30 19.00 -10.24
C LYS A 382 -6.70 18.29 -11.54
N ASN A 383 -6.49 16.97 -11.62
CA ASN A 383 -6.82 16.18 -12.81
C ASN A 383 -8.24 15.61 -12.72
N TRP A 384 -9.09 15.92 -13.71
CA TRP A 384 -10.50 15.55 -13.71
C TRP A 384 -10.76 14.03 -13.78
N LEU A 385 -9.90 13.24 -14.46
CA LEU A 385 -10.03 11.77 -14.48
C LEU A 385 -9.76 11.18 -13.12
N TYR A 386 -8.73 11.68 -12.42
CA TYR A 386 -8.43 11.28 -11.05
C TYR A 386 -9.56 11.67 -10.11
N ARG A 387 -10.10 12.89 -10.23
CA ARG A 387 -11.24 13.33 -9.44
C ARG A 387 -12.46 12.45 -9.65
N LEU A 388 -12.75 12.07 -10.90
CA LEU A 388 -13.83 11.15 -11.25
C LEU A 388 -13.61 9.75 -10.64
N ALA A 389 -12.41 9.19 -10.80
CA ALA A 389 -12.08 7.87 -10.29
C ALA A 389 -12.16 7.83 -8.76
N LYS A 390 -11.62 8.85 -8.08
CA LYS A 390 -11.69 8.96 -6.62
C LYS A 390 -13.13 9.13 -6.15
N ARG A 391 -13.95 9.95 -6.81
CA ARG A 391 -15.37 10.15 -6.47
C ARG A 391 -16.19 8.85 -6.49
N TYR A 392 -15.91 7.93 -7.42
CA TYR A 392 -16.75 6.73 -7.59
C TYR A 392 -16.18 5.46 -6.95
N TRP A 393 -14.85 5.31 -6.93
CA TRP A 393 -14.17 4.05 -6.58
C TRP A 393 -13.07 4.16 -5.53
N PHE A 394 -12.46 5.33 -5.35
CA PHE A 394 -11.31 5.50 -4.45
C PHE A 394 -11.50 6.72 -3.52
N TYR A 395 -12.57 6.65 -2.72
CA TYR A 395 -12.90 7.61 -1.66
C TYR A 395 -13.09 6.85 -0.34
N ASP A 396 -13.55 7.54 0.70
CA ASP A 396 -13.70 6.98 2.05
C ASP A 396 -14.96 6.13 2.28
N PHE A 397 -15.87 6.04 1.30
CA PHE A 397 -17.14 5.31 1.40
C PHE A 397 -18.05 5.75 2.57
N GLY A 398 -17.91 7.00 3.04
CA GLY A 398 -18.65 7.52 4.19
C GLY A 398 -18.14 7.03 5.54
N ALA A 399 -16.95 6.42 5.60
CA ALA A 399 -16.39 5.89 6.85
C ALA A 399 -16.18 6.96 7.94
N TYR A 400 -16.11 8.23 7.55
CA TYR A 400 -15.81 9.36 8.44
C TYR A 400 -17.00 10.30 8.67
N ASP A 401 -18.18 10.00 8.12
CA ASP A 401 -19.34 10.88 8.20
C ASP A 401 -19.74 11.12 9.67
N GLY A 402 -19.80 12.39 10.08
CA GLY A 402 -20.20 12.81 11.43
C GLY A 402 -19.12 12.63 12.51
N MET A 403 -17.85 12.44 12.11
CA MET A 403 -16.73 12.24 13.03
C MET A 403 -15.86 13.50 13.22
N GLU A 404 -16.19 14.60 12.56
CA GLU A 404 -15.37 15.82 12.48
C GLU A 404 -15.07 16.41 13.87
N SER A 405 -16.05 16.43 14.77
CA SER A 405 -15.88 16.93 16.14
C SER A 405 -14.88 16.11 16.94
N ARG A 406 -14.89 14.77 16.77
CA ARG A 406 -13.94 13.86 17.43
C ARG A 406 -12.54 14.02 16.85
N HIS A 407 -12.41 14.15 15.53
CA HIS A 407 -11.10 14.38 14.89
C HIS A 407 -10.43 15.65 15.39
N CYS A 408 -11.20 16.72 15.64
CA CYS A 408 -10.68 17.98 16.19
C CYS A 408 -10.22 17.88 17.66
N GLN A 409 -10.50 16.77 18.34
CA GLN A 409 -10.16 16.57 19.75
C GLN A 409 -9.13 15.45 19.96
N GLU A 410 -9.26 14.36 19.21
CA GLU A 410 -8.53 13.11 19.46
C GLU A 410 -7.34 12.87 18.55
N SER A 411 -7.27 13.55 17.40
CA SER A 411 -6.20 13.35 16.40
C SER A 411 -4.88 13.99 16.83
N ALA A 412 -3.76 13.53 16.25
CA ALA A 412 -2.45 14.09 16.61
C ALA A 412 -2.31 15.60 16.30
N PRO A 413 -2.82 16.14 15.17
CA PRO A 413 -2.84 17.59 14.96
C PRO A 413 -3.49 18.36 16.12
N ALA A 414 -4.62 17.86 16.64
CA ALA A 414 -5.32 18.48 17.76
C ALA A 414 -4.52 18.40 19.07
N LEU A 415 -3.90 17.25 19.34
CA LEU A 415 -3.13 17.03 20.57
C LEU A 415 -1.81 17.81 20.59
N LEU A 416 -1.11 17.88 19.46
CA LEU A 416 0.21 18.51 19.36
C LEU A 416 0.13 20.03 19.14
N HIS A 417 -0.96 20.52 18.55
CA HIS A 417 -1.17 21.95 18.25
C HIS A 417 -2.53 22.48 18.74
N PRO A 418 -2.81 22.49 20.05
CA PRO A 418 -4.12 22.83 20.62
C PRO A 418 -4.56 24.28 20.37
N GLN A 419 -3.67 25.18 19.95
CA GLN A 419 -3.95 26.60 19.75
C GLN A 419 -4.66 26.91 18.41
N HIS A 420 -4.65 26.00 17.43
CA HIS A 420 -5.27 26.24 16.12
C HIS A 420 -6.79 25.96 16.06
N HIS A 421 -7.35 25.20 16.99
CA HIS A 421 -8.77 24.81 16.96
C HIS A 421 -9.74 25.75 17.71
N LYS A 422 -9.23 26.74 18.46
CA LYS A 422 -10.07 27.75 19.13
C LYS A 422 -10.65 28.82 18.19
N ALA A 423 -10.19 28.89 16.93
CA ALA A 423 -10.62 29.91 15.98
C ALA A 423 -11.83 29.52 15.12
N GLU A 424 -12.23 28.25 15.09
CA GLU A 424 -13.34 27.75 14.25
C GLU A 424 -14.59 27.37 15.07
N SER A 425 -14.57 27.61 16.38
CA SER A 425 -15.69 27.35 17.30
C SER A 425 -16.27 28.60 17.97
N ALA A 426 -15.95 29.79 17.43
CA ALA A 426 -16.47 31.08 17.87
C ALA A 426 -17.41 31.70 16.83
#